data_AF-A0A551Z1V5-F1
#
_entry.id   AF-A0A551Z1V5-F1
#
_cell.length_a   1.000
_cell.length_b   1.000
_cell.length_c   1.000
_cell.angle_alpha   90.00
_cell.angle_beta   90.00
_cell.angle_gamma   90.00
#
_symmetry.space_group_name_H-M   'P 1'
#
loop_
_entity.id
_entity.type
_entity.pdbx_description
1 polymer ?
#
loop_
_entity_poly.entity_id
_entity_poly.type
_entity_poly.pdbx_seq_one_letter_code
_entity_poly.pdbx_strand_id
1 'polypeptide(L)'
;MPSQIITNGKTPNTFVSQWQNDLGHLILGSKITLDFNPVIKASGLIDDFVIVHYQAKPIFLRRFGVVATGKYFSVSSIEAKTPYRSVLVHETNLLFPPNGVLIHANSRVVVDQGVATIIPA
;
A
#
# COMPACT_ATOMS: atom_id res chain seq x y z
N MET A 1 17.22 14.84 2.87
CA MET A 1 16.51 14.03 1.86
C MET A 1 15.04 14.00 2.21
N PRO A 2 14.14 14.10 1.22
CA PRO A 2 12.71 14.10 1.47
C PRO A 2 12.30 12.78 2.13
N SER A 3 11.41 12.88 3.12
CA SER A 3 10.94 11.75 3.91
C SER A 3 9.44 11.56 3.72
N GLN A 4 9.02 10.30 3.60
CA GLN A 4 7.61 9.94 3.54
C GLN A 4 7.07 9.74 4.96
N ILE A 5 5.92 10.34 5.25
CA ILE A 5 5.16 10.10 6.48
C ILE A 5 3.85 9.42 6.13
N ILE A 6 3.53 8.38 6.89
CA ILE A 6 2.30 7.61 6.73
C ILE A 6 1.59 7.57 8.07
N THR A 7 0.32 7.95 8.05
CA THR A 7 -0.51 8.05 9.25
C THR A 7 -1.85 7.38 9.03
N ASN A 8 -2.47 6.93 10.12
CA ASN A 8 -3.83 6.41 10.09
C ASN A 8 -4.80 7.53 9.68
N GLY A 9 -5.70 7.21 8.76
CA GLY A 9 -6.82 8.06 8.40
C GLY A 9 -7.89 8.09 9.50
N LYS A 10 -8.84 9.01 9.36
CA LYS A 10 -9.98 9.13 10.30
C LYS A 10 -11.00 8.00 10.15
N THR A 11 -11.03 7.35 8.99
CA THR A 11 -11.88 6.20 8.70
C THR A 11 -11.08 4.91 8.90
N PRO A 12 -11.69 3.82 9.42
CA PRO A 12 -11.02 2.52 9.49
C PRO A 12 -10.43 2.11 8.13
N ASN A 13 -9.28 1.45 8.15
CA ASN A 13 -8.58 0.94 6.96
C ASN A 13 -8.29 2.00 5.90
N THR A 14 -8.18 3.27 6.31
CA THR A 14 -7.74 4.39 5.48
C THR A 14 -6.38 4.89 5.97
N PHE A 15 -5.49 5.26 5.06
CA PHE A 15 -4.18 5.83 5.40
C PHE A 15 -3.92 7.12 4.62
N VAL A 16 -3.17 8.04 5.23
CA VAL A 16 -2.68 9.25 4.56
C VAL A 16 -1.17 9.13 4.42
N SER A 17 -0.71 9.13 3.17
CA SER A 17 0.71 9.18 2.81
C SER A 17 1.04 10.58 2.30
N GLN A 18 2.10 11.18 2.81
CA GLN A 18 2.53 12.50 2.41
C GLN A 18 4.05 12.63 2.44
N TRP A 19 4.63 13.40 1.51
CA TRP A 19 6.07 13.64 1.49
C TRP A 19 6.41 14.97 2.13
N GLN A 20 7.46 14.97 2.94
CA GLN A 20 8.05 16.17 3.50
C GLN A 20 9.42 16.43 2.88
N ASN A 21 9.78 17.70 2.75
CA ASN A 21 11.14 18.10 2.40
C ASN A 21 12.07 17.96 3.61
N ASP A 22 13.34 18.29 3.42
CA ASP A 22 14.40 18.18 4.43
C ASP A 22 14.17 19.05 5.69
N LEU A 23 13.23 19.99 5.62
CA LEU A 23 12.83 20.88 6.71
C LEU A 23 11.55 20.40 7.41
N GLY A 24 11.02 19.23 7.04
CA GLY A 24 9.76 18.69 7.55
C GLY A 24 8.50 19.34 6.95
N HIS A 25 8.64 20.24 5.97
CA HIS A 25 7.49 20.86 5.31
C HIS A 25 6.88 19.91 4.29
N LEU A 26 5.55 19.82 4.29
CA LEU A 26 4.79 19.06 3.29
C LEU A 26 5.13 19.57 1.88
N ILE A 27 5.53 18.66 1.00
CA ILE A 27 5.64 18.93 -0.42
C ILE A 27 4.22 19.01 -0.99
N LEU A 28 3.84 20.17 -1.52
CA LEU A 28 2.50 20.41 -2.06
C LEU A 28 2.15 19.38 -3.14
N GLY A 29 0.91 18.88 -3.13
CA GLY A 29 0.43 17.85 -4.06
C GLY A 29 0.88 16.41 -3.76
N SER A 30 1.74 16.20 -2.76
CA SER A 30 2.25 14.85 -2.41
C SER A 30 1.31 14.01 -1.52
N LYS A 31 0.20 14.60 -1.06
CA LYS A 31 -0.74 13.96 -0.14
C LYS A 31 -1.67 13.02 -0.90
N ILE A 32 -1.67 11.75 -0.51
CA ILE A 32 -2.55 10.71 -1.05
C ILE A 32 -3.32 10.08 0.10
N THR A 33 -4.63 9.92 -0.11
CA THR A 33 -5.51 9.18 0.82
C THR A 33 -5.80 7.82 0.20
N LEU A 34 -5.41 6.76 0.89
CA LEU A 34 -5.64 5.38 0.50
C LEU A 34 -6.83 4.84 1.30
N ASP A 35 -7.97 4.59 0.65
CA ASP A 35 -9.14 3.95 1.26
C ASP A 35 -9.27 2.51 0.77
N PHE A 36 -9.08 1.56 1.69
CA PHE A 36 -9.12 0.13 1.38
C PHE A 36 -10.48 -0.50 1.70
N ASN A 37 -11.47 0.24 2.20
CA ASN A 37 -12.79 -0.31 2.51
C ASN A 37 -13.50 -0.91 1.28
N PRO A 38 -13.47 -0.27 0.08
CA PRO A 38 -14.02 -0.90 -1.12
C PRO A 38 -13.31 -2.19 -1.49
N VAL A 39 -11.99 -2.27 -1.27
CA VAL A 39 -11.19 -3.47 -1.52
C VAL A 39 -11.61 -4.57 -0.57
N ILE A 40 -11.61 -4.33 0.75
CA ILE A 40 -12.02 -5.29 1.78
C ILE A 40 -13.43 -5.82 1.51
N LYS A 41 -14.37 -4.93 1.13
CA LYS A 41 -15.75 -5.28 0.80
C LYS A 41 -15.85 -6.12 -0.47
N ALA A 42 -15.21 -5.71 -1.56
CA ALA A 42 -15.19 -6.46 -2.82
C ALA A 42 -14.46 -7.80 -2.70
N SER A 43 -13.60 -7.93 -1.70
CA SER A 43 -12.78 -9.10 -1.44
C SER A 43 -13.36 -10.03 -0.38
N GLY A 44 -14.41 -9.64 0.35
CA GLY A 44 -15.02 -10.48 1.38
C GLY A 44 -14.05 -10.88 2.51
N LEU A 45 -13.05 -10.04 2.79
CA LEU A 45 -11.97 -10.36 3.74
C LEU A 45 -12.41 -10.03 5.18
N ILE A 46 -12.13 -10.92 6.12
CA ILE A 46 -12.53 -10.79 7.52
C ILE A 46 -11.34 -10.90 8.50
N ASP A 47 -10.23 -11.58 8.17
CA ASP A 47 -8.89 -11.45 8.82
C ASP A 47 -7.78 -12.22 8.03
N ASP A 48 -6.50 -11.92 8.32
CA ASP A 48 -5.22 -12.48 7.76
C ASP A 48 -4.99 -12.43 6.24
N PHE A 49 -4.69 -11.24 5.72
CA PHE A 49 -4.33 -11.03 4.32
C PHE A 49 -3.21 -9.99 4.14
N VAL A 50 -2.48 -10.09 3.02
CA VAL A 50 -1.50 -9.09 2.57
C VAL A 50 -2.01 -8.42 1.31
N ILE A 51 -2.15 -7.09 1.35
CA ILE A 51 -2.51 -6.24 0.22
C ILE A 51 -1.24 -5.62 -0.35
N VAL A 52 -1.02 -5.78 -1.64
CA VAL A 52 0.04 -5.10 -2.38
C VAL A 52 -0.60 -4.12 -3.33
N HIS A 53 -0.17 -2.86 -3.31
CA HIS A 53 -0.49 -1.90 -4.35
C HIS A 53 0.75 -1.22 -4.90
N TYR A 54 0.66 -0.84 -6.16
CA TYR A 54 1.74 -0.21 -6.89
C TYR A 54 1.47 1.29 -7.03
N GLN A 55 2.37 2.13 -6.54
CA GLN A 55 2.24 3.58 -6.66
C GLN A 55 3.20 4.09 -7.74
N ALA A 56 2.65 4.56 -8.86
CA ALA A 56 3.42 5.11 -9.98
C ALA A 56 3.29 6.63 -10.03
N LYS A 57 4.37 7.35 -9.65
CA LYS A 57 5.02 8.42 -10.43
C LYS A 57 5.90 9.31 -9.53
N PRO A 58 7.08 9.72 -10.02
CA PRO A 58 7.72 9.35 -11.29
C PRO A 58 8.26 7.90 -11.33
N ILE A 59 8.50 7.38 -12.54
CA ILE A 59 8.88 5.98 -12.84
C ILE A 59 10.13 5.48 -12.09
N PHE A 60 11.03 6.38 -11.71
CA PHE A 60 12.26 6.08 -10.98
C PHE A 60 12.09 6.04 -9.45
N LEU A 61 10.90 6.38 -8.94
CA LEU A 61 10.53 6.25 -7.53
C LEU A 61 9.49 5.15 -7.31
N ARG A 62 9.45 4.15 -8.21
CA ARG A 62 8.56 2.98 -8.07
C ARG A 62 8.80 2.33 -6.72
N ARG A 63 7.76 2.34 -5.89
CA ARG A 63 7.69 1.60 -4.63
C ARG A 63 6.39 0.83 -4.58
N PHE A 64 6.44 -0.29 -3.91
CA PHE A 64 5.26 -1.06 -3.57
C PHE A 64 4.80 -0.65 -2.17
N GLY A 65 3.50 -0.49 -2.01
CA GLY A 65 2.87 -0.43 -0.70
C GLY A 65 2.38 -1.82 -0.33
N VAL A 66 2.81 -2.30 0.83
CA VAL A 66 2.35 -3.57 1.41
C VAL A 66 1.57 -3.26 2.67
N VAL A 67 0.35 -3.78 2.76
CA VAL A 67 -0.46 -3.69 3.98
C VAL A 67 -0.69 -5.09 4.51
N ALA A 68 -0.31 -5.31 5.77
CA ALA A 68 -0.56 -6.54 6.49
C ALA A 68 -0.94 -6.20 7.93
N THR A 69 -1.96 -6.88 8.47
CA THR A 69 -2.42 -6.70 9.86
C THR A 69 -2.65 -5.23 10.26
N GLY A 70 -3.18 -4.43 9.33
CA GLY A 70 -3.45 -3.00 9.55
C GLY A 70 -2.22 -2.09 9.54
N LYS A 71 -1.02 -2.61 9.23
CA LYS A 71 0.21 -1.83 9.10
C LYS A 71 0.60 -1.69 7.63
N TYR A 72 1.07 -0.49 7.27
CA TYR A 72 1.57 -0.17 5.95
C TYR A 72 3.11 -0.19 5.92
N PHE A 73 3.67 -0.76 4.86
CA PHE A 73 5.10 -0.80 4.57
C PHE A 73 5.36 -0.29 3.15
N SER A 74 6.30 0.66 3.01
CA SER A 74 6.82 1.04 1.69
C SER A 74 8.07 0.22 1.39
N VAL A 75 8.04 -0.57 0.32
CA VAL A 75 9.11 -1.50 -0.05
C VAL A 75 9.55 -1.28 -1.50
N SER A 76 10.81 -1.59 -1.80
CA SER A 76 11.39 -1.49 -3.15
C SER A 76 11.11 -2.73 -3.98
N SER A 77 10.90 -3.90 -3.37
CA SER A 77 10.57 -5.14 -4.04
C SER A 77 9.67 -6.05 -3.19
N ILE A 78 9.05 -7.01 -3.87
CA ILE A 78 8.17 -8.01 -3.26
C ILE A 78 8.53 -9.38 -3.80
N GLU A 79 8.69 -10.33 -2.89
CA GLU A 79 8.80 -11.75 -3.18
C GLU A 79 7.58 -12.46 -2.60
N ALA A 80 6.90 -13.29 -3.38
CA ALA A 80 5.71 -13.99 -2.92
C ALA A 80 5.79 -15.49 -3.20
N LYS A 81 5.56 -16.29 -2.15
CA LYS A 81 5.40 -17.75 -2.23
C LYS A 81 3.95 -18.18 -2.25
N THR A 82 3.03 -17.30 -1.84
CA THR A 82 1.59 -17.55 -1.89
C THR A 82 0.98 -16.96 -3.16
N PRO A 83 0.08 -17.67 -3.87
CA PRO A 83 -0.69 -17.09 -4.96
C PRO A 83 -1.45 -15.85 -4.51
N TYR A 84 -1.68 -14.94 -5.45
CA TYR A 84 -2.56 -13.80 -5.25
C TYR A 84 -3.78 -13.90 -6.15
N ARG A 85 -4.81 -13.15 -5.78
CA ARG A 85 -5.80 -12.68 -6.74
C ARG A 85 -5.64 -11.19 -6.95
N SER A 86 -5.90 -10.73 -8.18
CA SER A 86 -5.90 -9.32 -8.50
C SER A 86 -7.30 -8.74 -8.35
N VAL A 87 -7.37 -7.54 -7.78
CA VAL A 87 -8.56 -6.70 -7.79
C VAL A 87 -8.20 -5.43 -8.54
N LEU A 88 -8.94 -5.15 -9.61
CA LEU A 88 -8.86 -3.88 -10.30
C LEU A 88 -9.61 -2.84 -9.47
N VAL A 89 -8.89 -1.84 -8.98
CA VAL A 89 -9.50 -0.69 -8.33
C VAL A 89 -9.66 0.37 -9.39
N HIS A 90 -10.92 0.72 -9.67
CA HIS A 90 -11.22 1.80 -10.61
C HIS A 90 -10.56 3.10 -10.15
N GLU A 91 -10.05 3.85 -11.11
CA GLU A 91 -9.54 5.19 -10.86
C GLU A 91 -10.62 6.02 -10.17
N THR A 92 -10.20 6.76 -9.15
CA THR A 92 -11.02 7.79 -8.54
C THR A 92 -10.21 9.08 -8.54
N ASN A 93 -10.88 10.21 -8.31
CA ASN A 93 -10.21 11.51 -8.17
C ASN A 93 -9.14 11.53 -7.05
N LEU A 94 -9.07 10.48 -6.22
CA LEU A 94 -8.11 10.31 -5.12
C LEU A 94 -7.09 9.17 -5.37
N LEU A 95 -7.29 8.35 -6.41
CA LEU A 95 -6.50 7.17 -6.73
C LEU A 95 -6.04 7.22 -8.19
N PHE A 96 -4.79 7.60 -8.41
CA PHE A 96 -4.18 7.65 -9.75
C PHE A 96 -3.80 6.23 -10.25
N PRO A 97 -3.98 5.91 -11.54
CA PRO A 97 -3.81 4.56 -12.10
C PRO A 97 -2.37 4.10 -12.34
N PRO A 98 -2.14 2.79 -12.57
CA PRO A 98 -3.12 1.69 -12.53
C PRO A 98 -3.02 0.94 -11.20
N ASN A 99 -4.03 1.09 -10.34
CA ASN A 99 -4.07 0.45 -9.03
C ASN A 99 -4.59 -0.99 -9.15
N GLY A 100 -3.76 -1.87 -9.70
CA GLY A 100 -3.91 -3.30 -9.50
C GLY A 100 -3.54 -3.61 -8.05
N VAL A 101 -4.50 -4.12 -7.29
CA VAL A 101 -4.27 -4.59 -5.92
C VAL A 101 -4.10 -6.10 -5.97
N LEU A 102 -3.00 -6.61 -5.41
CA LEU A 102 -2.80 -8.04 -5.24
C LEU A 102 -3.15 -8.41 -3.82
N ILE A 103 -3.98 -9.43 -3.66
CA ILE A 103 -4.44 -9.94 -2.36
C ILE A 103 -3.88 -11.34 -2.18
N HIS A 104 -2.99 -11.49 -1.21
CA HIS A 104 -2.50 -12.78 -0.74
C HIS A 104 -3.26 -13.15 0.53
N ALA A 105 -4.29 -13.96 0.41
CA ALA A 105 -5.08 -14.44 1.54
C ALA A 105 -4.29 -15.47 2.38
N ASN A 106 -4.63 -15.61 3.65
CA ASN A 106 -4.02 -16.56 4.60
C ASN A 106 -2.50 -16.51 4.53
N SER A 107 -1.96 -15.29 4.47
CA SER A 107 -0.55 -15.03 4.28
C SER A 107 -0.06 -14.04 5.33
N ARG A 108 1.21 -14.18 5.68
CA ARG A 108 1.94 -13.21 6.49
C ARG A 108 3.04 -12.57 5.66
N VAL A 109 3.43 -11.36 6.07
CA VAL A 109 4.56 -10.63 5.47
C VAL A 109 5.71 -10.54 6.45
N VAL A 110 6.92 -10.74 5.94
CA VAL A 110 8.16 -10.36 6.61
C VAL A 110 8.76 -9.22 5.80
N VAL A 111 9.07 -8.10 6.46
CA VAL A 111 9.70 -6.95 5.82
C VAL A 111 11.12 -6.80 6.36
N ASP A 112 12.10 -6.90 5.48
CA ASP A 112 13.52 -6.74 5.82
C ASP A 112 14.23 -5.94 4.73
N GLN A 113 15.06 -4.97 5.13
CA GLN A 113 15.84 -4.10 4.23
C GLN A 113 15.05 -3.48 3.06
N GLY A 114 13.76 -3.21 3.25
CA GLY A 114 12.90 -2.65 2.20
C GLY A 114 12.41 -3.67 1.18
N VAL A 115 12.56 -4.97 1.44
CA VAL A 115 11.96 -6.08 0.69
C VAL A 115 10.82 -6.68 1.52
N ALA A 116 9.68 -6.94 0.90
CA ALA A 116 8.60 -7.69 1.53
C ALA A 116 8.56 -9.13 0.99
N THR A 117 8.68 -10.11 1.88
CA THR A 117 8.49 -11.53 1.57
C THR A 117 7.13 -11.99 2.08
N ILE A 118 6.26 -12.41 1.15
CA ILE A 118 4.92 -12.92 1.43
C ILE A 118 4.97 -14.44 1.46
N ILE A 119 4.58 -15.01 2.59
CA ILE A 119 4.60 -16.45 2.85
C ILE A 119 3.25 -16.91 3.43
N PRO A 120 2.93 -18.21 3.36
CA PRO A 120 1.77 -18.75 4.06
C PRO A 120 1.79 -18.37 5.55
N ALA A 121 0.62 -17.99 6.07
CA ALA A 121 0.41 -17.64 7.48
C ALA A 121 0.68 -18.85 8.39
#